data_AF-A0A7S7P6K3-F1
#
_entry.id   AF-A0A7S7P6K3-F1
#
_cell.length_a   1.000
_cell.length_b   1.000
_cell.length_c   1.000
_cell.angle_alpha   90.00
_cell.angle_beta   90.00
_cell.angle_gamma   90.00
#
_symmetry.space_group_name_H-M   'P 1'
#
loop_
_entity.id
_entity.type
_entity.pdbx_description
1 polymer ?
#
loop_
_entity_poly.entity_id
_entity_poly.type
_entity_poly.pdbx_seq_one_letter_code
_entity_poly.pdbx_strand_id
1 'polypeptide(L)' 'MGAPEHDCYRHQIIRAVTGNRPAMVYSVTDNAALQRICERLVEAERAMEILQHKGYGRPGAGMLLHELAALVPEKA' A
#
# COMPACT_ATOMS: atom_id res chain seq x y z
N MET A 1 18.53 2.13 -9.79
CA MET A 1 18.14 3.05 -8.71
C MET A 1 16.63 2.96 -8.59
N GLY A 2 16.11 2.51 -7.45
CA GLY A 2 14.65 2.43 -7.20
C GLY A 2 14.05 3.83 -7.02
N ALA A 3 12.75 3.98 -7.28
CA ALA A 3 12.08 5.28 -7.12
C ALA A 3 12.07 5.74 -5.65
N PRO A 4 12.14 7.05 -5.37
CA PRO A 4 12.31 7.60 -4.01
C PRO A 4 11.17 7.23 -3.05
N GLU A 5 9.97 6.95 -3.58
CA GLU A 5 8.83 6.41 -2.83
C GLU A 5 9.10 5.07 -2.15
N HIS A 6 9.92 4.18 -2.75
CA HIS A 6 10.22 2.87 -2.17
C HIS A 6 11.07 2.99 -0.90
N ASP A 7 11.98 3.96 -0.87
CA ASP A 7 12.87 4.21 0.27
C ASP A 7 12.09 4.71 1.49
N CYS A 8 11.00 5.44 1.27
CA CYS A 8 10.10 5.87 2.34
C CYS A 8 9.43 4.68 3.04
N TYR A 9 8.77 3.79 2.28
CA TYR A 9 8.15 2.58 2.85
C TYR A 9 9.16 1.65 3.50
N ARG A 10 10.33 1.52 2.87
CA ARG A 10 11.40 0.68 3.40
C ARG A 10 11.80 1.13 4.81
N HIS A 11 12.00 2.43 5.01
CA HIS A 11 12.32 2.97 6.33
C HIS A 11 11.17 2.83 7.33
N GLN A 12 9.91 3.04 6.90
CA GLN A 12 8.74 2.89 7.75
C GLN A 12 8.55 1.44 8.21
N ILE A 13 8.66 0.47 7.30
CA ILE A 13 8.55 -0.97 7.60
C ILE A 13 9.66 -1.39 8.57
N ILE A 14 10.91 -0.99 8.30
CA ILE A 14 12.03 -1.32 9.19
C ILE A 14 11.75 -0.74 10.58
N ARG A 15 11.36 0.53 10.70
CA ARG A 15 11.02 1.15 12.00
C ARG A 15 9.83 0.47 12.69
N ALA A 16 8.81 0.05 11.96
CA ALA A 16 7.66 -0.64 12.54
C ALA A 16 8.06 -2.00 13.14
N VAL A 17 8.97 -2.73 12.48
CA VAL A 17 9.43 -4.05 12.93
C VAL A 17 10.51 -3.95 14.01
N THR A 18 11.44 -3.00 13.90
CA THR A 18 12.56 -2.83 14.86
C THR A 18 12.21 -1.89 16.03
N GLY A 19 11.08 -1.20 15.96
CA GLY A 19 10.68 -0.17 16.92
C GLY A 19 11.66 1.00 16.98
N ASN A 20 11.99 1.45 18.19
CA ASN A 20 12.95 2.54 18.45
C ASN A 20 14.42 2.14 18.28
N ARG A 21 14.73 0.90 17.88
CA ARG A 21 16.12 0.46 17.73
C ARG A 21 16.70 0.95 16.39
N PRO A 22 17.96 1.42 16.36
CA PRO A 22 18.57 1.90 15.13
C PRO A 22 18.67 0.77 14.10
N ALA A 23 18.18 1.04 12.88
CA ALA A 23 18.12 0.08 11.78
C ALA A 23 19.49 -0.56 11.44
N MET A 24 20.61 0.10 11.77
CA MET A 24 21.97 -0.42 11.57
C MET A 24 22.26 -1.72 12.33
N VAL A 25 21.45 -2.07 13.34
CA VAL A 25 21.65 -3.28 14.16
C VAL A 25 20.95 -4.50 13.55
N TYR A 26 20.02 -4.29 12.62
CA TYR A 26 19.26 -5.37 11.98
C TYR A 26 19.63 -5.48 10.51
N SER A 27 20.30 -6.57 10.14
CA SER A 27 20.48 -6.92 8.74
C SER A 27 19.13 -7.37 8.16
N VAL A 28 18.74 -6.76 7.05
CA VAL A 28 17.59 -7.25 6.28
C VAL A 28 17.99 -8.59 5.68
N THR A 29 17.36 -9.67 6.16
CA THR A 29 17.68 -11.05 5.74
C THR A 29 17.44 -11.25 4.23
N ASP A 30 16.37 -10.67 3.70
CA ASP A 30 16.05 -10.72 2.28
C ASP A 30 15.65 -9.32 1.78
N ASN A 31 16.63 -8.65 1.15
CA ASN A 31 16.44 -7.33 0.57
C ASN A 31 15.48 -7.33 -0.62
N ALA A 32 15.42 -8.43 -1.38
CA ALA A 32 14.54 -8.56 -2.53
C ALA A 32 13.07 -8.72 -2.09
N ALA A 33 12.82 -9.48 -1.02
CA ALA A 33 11.48 -9.57 -0.44
C ALA A 33 10.98 -8.22 0.08
N LEU A 34 11.82 -7.47 0.80
CA LEU A 34 11.46 -6.14 1.28
C LEU A 34 11.16 -5.18 0.11
N GLN A 35 11.97 -5.22 -0.94
CA GLN A 35 11.75 -4.41 -2.14
C GLN A 35 10.40 -4.72 -2.81
N ARG A 36 10.05 -6.01 -2.98
CA ARG A 36 8.75 -6.43 -3.54
C ARG A 36 7.57 -5.94 -2.70
N ILE A 37 7.72 -5.90 -1.37
CA ILE A 37 6.68 -5.37 -0.48
C ILE A 37 6.52 -3.86 -0.69
N CYS A 38 7.63 -3.11 -0.74
CA CYS A 38 7.58 -1.68 -1.02
C CYS A 38 6.93 -1.38 -2.38
N GLU A 39 7.26 -2.15 -3.42
CA GLU A 39 6.64 -2.04 -4.74
C GLU A 39 5.12 -2.22 -4.68
N ARG A 40 4.64 -3.27 -4.02
CA ARG A 40 3.21 -3.52 -3.87
C ARG A 40 2.48 -2.42 -3.08
N LEU A 41 3.14 -1.79 -2.11
CA LEU A 41 2.56 -0.67 -1.36
C LEU A 41 2.39 0.57 -2.23
N VAL A 42 3.41 0.91 -3.03
CA VAL A 42 3.33 2.01 -4.01
C VAL A 42 2.21 1.78 -5.00
N GLU A 43 2.09 0.55 -5.53
CA GLU A 43 0.99 0.18 -6.43
C GLU A 43 -0.38 0.31 -5.77
N ALA A 44 -0.51 -0.10 -4.50
CA ALA A 44 -1.75 0.00 -3.74
C ALA A 44 -2.15 1.46 -3.47
N GLU A 45 -1.20 2.34 -3.16
CA GLU A 45 -1.48 3.77 -2.99
C GLU A 45 -1.90 4.43 -4.30
N ARG A 46 -1.20 4.15 -5.41
CA ARG A 46 -1.62 4.64 -6.74
C ARG A 46 -3.01 4.14 -7.11
N ALA A 47 -3.32 2.88 -6.83
CA ALA A 47 -4.66 2.33 -7.03
C ALA A 47 -5.71 3.05 -6.16
N MET A 48 -5.37 3.37 -4.91
CA MET A 48 -6.23 4.12 -4.01
C MET A 48 -6.46 5.55 -4.50
N GLU A 49 -5.44 6.25 -4.97
CA GLU A 49 -5.57 7.58 -5.57
C GLU A 49 -6.52 7.56 -6.79
N ILE A 50 -6.38 6.57 -7.67
CA ILE A 50 -7.29 6.38 -8.81
C ILE A 50 -8.72 6.16 -8.33
N LEU A 51 -8.92 5.33 -7.30
CA LEU A 51 -10.25 5.08 -6.73
C LEU A 51 -10.85 6.35 -6.10
N GLN A 52 -10.05 7.11 -5.36
CA GLN A 52 -10.46 8.39 -4.77
C GLN A 52 -10.81 9.43 -5.84
N HIS A 53 -10.04 9.52 -6.92
CA HIS A 53 -10.34 10.38 -8.07
C HIS A 53 -11.65 9.98 -8.76
N LYS A 54 -11.98 8.68 -8.79
CA LYS A 54 -13.26 8.17 -9.27
C LYS A 54 -14.41 8.33 -8.26
N GLY A 55 -14.16 8.93 -7.10
CA GLY A 55 -15.15 9.22 -6.07
C GLY A 55 -15.31 8.12 -5.01
N TYR A 56 -14.57 7.02 -5.09
CA TYR A 56 -14.63 5.94 -4.11
C TYR A 56 -13.79 6.25 -2.86
N GLY A 57 -14.29 5.89 -1.66
CA GLY A 57 -13.49 5.94 -0.42
C GLY A 57 -13.42 7.29 0.30
N ARG A 58 -14.20 8.31 -0.12
CA ARG A 58 -14.39 9.53 0.70
C ARG A 58 -15.29 9.21 1.92
N PRO A 59 -14.92 9.62 3.14
CA PRO A 59 -15.81 9.52 4.29
C PRO A 59 -17.05 10.38 4.00
N GLY A 60 -18.21 9.72 3.83
CA GLY A 60 -19.48 10.36 3.46
C GLY A 60 -19.79 10.42 1.95
N ALA A 61 -18.91 9.94 1.07
CA ALA A 61 -19.20 9.83 -0.37
C ALA A 61 -18.88 8.43 -0.96
N GLY A 62 -18.71 7.42 -0.10
CA GLY A 62 -18.60 6.04 -0.53
C GLY A 62 -19.96 5.52 -1.00
N MET A 63 -19.99 4.97 -2.21
CA MET A 63 -21.07 4.06 -2.61
C MET A 63 -21.26 3.01 -1.49
N LEU A 64 -22.48 2.85 -1.03
CA LEU A 64 -22.84 1.88 -0.01
C LEU A 64 -22.49 0.47 -0.53
N LEU A 65 -22.21 -0.46 0.38
CA LEU A 65 -21.81 -1.84 0.05
C LEU A 65 -22.74 -2.53 -0.97
N HIS A 66 -24.02 -2.16 -1.02
CA HIS A 66 -24.98 -2.67 -1.99
C HIS A 66 -24.80 -2.10 -3.41
N GLU A 67 -24.32 -0.87 -3.54
CA GLU A 67 -24.02 -0.24 -4.84
C GLU A 67 -22.76 -0.83 -5.46
N LEU A 68 -21.79 -1.22 -4.63
CA LEU A 68 -20.63 -2.02 -5.05
C LEU A 68 -21.04 -3.43 -5.49
N ALA A 69 -21.99 -4.07 -4.81
CA ALA A 69 -22.50 -5.38 -5.20
C ALA A 69 -23.17 -5.37 -6.58
N ALA A 70 -23.84 -4.27 -6.95
CA ALA A 70 -24.46 -4.09 -8.26
C ALA A 70 -23.45 -3.89 -9.42
N LEU A 71 -22.21 -3.54 -9.11
CA LEU A 71 -21.12 -3.39 -10.09
C LEU A 71 -20.35 -4.70 -10.32
N VAL A 72 -20.57 -5.70 -9.47
CA VAL A 72 -20.03 -7.05 -9.69
C VAL A 72 -20.94 -7.72 -10.71
N PRO A 73 -20.45 -8.10 -11.90
CA PRO A 73 -21.27 -8.81 -12.87
C PRO A 73 -21.75 -10.10 -12.21
N GLU A 74 -23.07 -10.25 -12.07
CA GLU A 74 -23.67 -11.50 -11.66
C GLU A 74 -23.19 -12.56 -12.66
N LYS A 75 -22.53 -13.59 -12.11
CA LYS A 75 -22.00 -14.69 -12.92
C LYS A 75 -23.10 -15.19 -13.87
N ALA A 76 -22.79 -15.17 -15.17
CA ALA A 76 -23.48 -15.95 -16.17
C ALA A 76 -23.41 -17.46 -15.84
#